data_AF-A0A5N1LHI4-F1
#
_entry.id   AF-A0A5N1LHI4-F1
#
_cell.length_a   1.000
_cell.length_b   1.000
_cell.length_c   1.000
_cell.angle_alpha   90.00
_cell.angle_beta   90.00
_cell.angle_gamma   90.00
#
_symmetry.space_group_name_H-M   'P 1'
#
loop_
_entity.id
_entity.type
_entity.pdbx_description
1 polymer ?
#
loop_
_entity_poly.entity_id
_entity_poly.type
_entity_poly.pdbx_seq_one_letter_code
_entity_poly.pdbx_strand_id
1 'polypeptide(L)'
;MSSDTARDYDGDEECTTTESFADHGLDDGSVLISRTYNRIAADGEPTFEPPSEFFDTLEAAFIWAYVGTIDEPGVPPHVEAAIEDAREFTRREFEDDPDVGLRTDVIPTFYQQVAGFHCAYRD
;
A
#
# COMPACT_ATOMS: atom_id res chain seq x y z
N MET A 1 -18.71 -33.89 -23.82
CA MET A 1 -19.76 -33.21 -23.04
C MET A 1 -19.19 -33.12 -21.63
N SER A 2 -18.46 -32.04 -21.32
CA SER A 2 -18.97 -30.73 -20.83
C SER A 2 -19.64 -30.94 -19.46
N SER A 3 -18.86 -30.80 -18.39
CA SER A 3 -18.78 -29.63 -17.48
C SER A 3 -19.88 -29.70 -16.42
N ASP A 4 -19.52 -29.70 -15.13
CA ASP A 4 -19.55 -28.44 -14.39
C ASP A 4 -18.93 -28.54 -13.00
N THR A 5 -18.16 -27.50 -12.73
CA THR A 5 -17.37 -27.19 -11.55
C THR A 5 -18.28 -26.66 -10.44
N ALA A 6 -18.08 -27.16 -9.23
CA ALA A 6 -18.28 -26.36 -8.02
C ALA A 6 -17.18 -26.78 -7.05
N ARG A 7 -16.01 -26.17 -7.20
CA ARG A 7 -15.09 -26.06 -6.08
C ARG A 7 -15.61 -24.88 -5.29
N ASP A 8 -16.21 -25.17 -4.15
CA ASP A 8 -16.47 -24.19 -3.11
C ASP A 8 -15.11 -23.54 -2.76
N TYR A 9 -14.87 -22.35 -3.31
CA TYR A 9 -13.88 -21.44 -2.80
C TYR A 9 -14.55 -20.76 -1.60
N ASP A 10 -14.41 -21.36 -0.42
CA ASP A 10 -14.48 -20.62 0.84
C ASP A 10 -13.31 -19.62 0.80
N GLY A 11 -13.58 -18.45 0.24
CA GLY A 11 -12.64 -17.35 0.06
C GLY A 11 -12.37 -16.62 1.37
N ASP A 12 -11.83 -17.32 2.36
CA ASP A 12 -10.90 -16.69 3.28
C ASP A 12 -9.61 -16.47 2.48
N GLU A 13 -9.62 -15.47 1.60
CA GLU A 13 -8.41 -14.99 0.93
C GLU A 13 -7.46 -14.60 2.05
N GLU A 14 -6.46 -15.45 2.35
CA GLU A 14 -5.46 -15.16 3.36
C GLU A 14 -4.85 -13.83 2.97
N CYS A 15 -5.18 -12.81 3.75
CA CYS A 15 -4.79 -11.42 3.58
C CYS A 15 -3.29 -11.29 3.83
N THR A 16 -2.51 -11.89 2.93
CA THR A 16 -1.06 -11.76 2.87
C THR A 16 -0.75 -10.44 2.22
N THR A 17 0.37 -9.83 2.59
CA THR A 17 0.83 -8.56 2.03
C THR A 17 0.95 -8.61 0.51
N THR A 18 1.04 -9.78 -0.12
CA THR A 18 1.16 -9.90 -1.57
C THR A 18 -0.20 -9.81 -2.28
N GLU A 19 -1.24 -10.42 -1.72
CA GLU A 19 -2.56 -10.58 -2.35
C GLU A 19 -3.64 -9.66 -1.73
N SER A 20 -3.28 -8.81 -0.77
CA SER A 20 -4.19 -7.92 -0.04
C SER A 20 -5.02 -6.98 -0.93
N PHE A 21 -4.64 -6.78 -2.20
CA PHE A 21 -5.36 -5.94 -3.17
C PHE A 21 -5.78 -6.72 -4.42
N ALA A 22 -5.78 -8.07 -4.37
CA ALA A 22 -6.15 -8.91 -5.50
C ALA A 22 -7.61 -8.65 -5.95
N ASP A 23 -8.48 -8.27 -5.02
CA ASP A 23 -9.87 -7.85 -5.27
C ASP A 23 -9.97 -6.56 -6.11
N HIS A 24 -8.91 -5.76 -6.14
CA HIS A 24 -8.76 -4.57 -6.99
C HIS A 24 -7.95 -4.83 -8.27
N GLY A 25 -7.66 -6.10 -8.60
CA GLY A 25 -6.86 -6.50 -9.75
C GLY A 25 -5.35 -6.35 -9.56
N LEU A 26 -4.88 -6.27 -8.32
CA LEU A 26 -3.46 -6.19 -7.97
C LEU A 26 -2.97 -7.51 -7.37
N ASP A 27 -2.54 -8.43 -8.25
CA ASP A 27 -2.02 -9.75 -7.85
C ASP A 27 -0.63 -9.68 -7.18
N ASP A 28 0.09 -8.57 -7.34
CA ASP A 28 1.41 -8.35 -6.74
C ASP A 28 1.55 -6.93 -6.18
N GLY A 29 1.44 -6.85 -4.86
CA GLY A 29 1.69 -5.65 -4.06
C GLY A 29 3.02 -4.94 -4.28
N SER A 30 4.05 -5.65 -4.77
CA SER A 30 5.37 -5.07 -5.02
C SER A 30 5.35 -3.97 -6.07
N VAL A 31 4.35 -3.98 -6.96
CA VAL A 31 4.13 -2.93 -7.96
C VAL A 31 3.85 -1.59 -7.28
N LEU A 32 3.03 -1.58 -6.22
CA LEU A 32 2.71 -0.36 -5.49
C LEU A 32 3.96 0.20 -4.80
N ILE A 33 4.74 -0.65 -4.10
CA ILE A 33 6.02 -0.28 -3.48
C ILE A 33 6.94 0.41 -4.49
N SER A 34 7.13 -0.22 -5.67
CA SER A 34 8.05 0.30 -6.68
C SER A 34 7.58 1.62 -7.29
N ARG A 35 6.28 1.75 -7.57
CA ARG A 35 5.69 2.98 -8.13
C ARG A 35 5.70 4.13 -7.14
N THR A 36 5.40 3.88 -5.87
CA THR A 36 5.49 4.87 -4.80
C THR A 36 6.91 5.40 -4.65
N TYR A 37 7.91 4.52 -4.57
CA TYR A 37 9.31 4.94 -4.50
C TYR A 37 9.71 5.81 -5.70
N ASN A 38 9.41 5.36 -6.92
CA ASN A 38 9.75 6.10 -8.13
C ASN A 38 9.03 7.45 -8.21
N ARG A 39 7.82 7.55 -7.66
CA ARG A 39 7.07 8.80 -7.60
C ARG A 39 7.71 9.81 -6.65
N ILE A 40 8.18 9.35 -5.49
CA ILE A 40 8.90 10.18 -4.51
C ILE A 40 10.27 10.61 -5.08
N ALA A 41 10.98 9.69 -5.74
CA ALA A 41 12.31 9.94 -6.32
C ALA A 41 12.30 10.72 -7.65
N ALA A 42 11.13 11.12 -8.15
CA ALA A 42 11.01 11.76 -9.47
C ALA A 42 11.70 13.14 -9.54
N ASP A 43 11.79 13.85 -8.41
CA ASP A 43 12.40 15.19 -8.31
C ASP A 43 13.86 15.16 -7.82
N GLY A 44 14.44 13.97 -7.60
CA GLY A 44 15.80 13.77 -7.10
C GLY A 44 15.91 12.56 -6.19
N GLU A 45 17.14 12.21 -5.78
CA GLU A 45 17.33 11.14 -4.77
C GLU A 45 16.72 11.62 -3.45
N PRO A 46 15.68 10.94 -2.93
CA PRO A 46 14.98 11.42 -1.75
C PRO A 46 15.87 11.25 -0.52
N THR A 47 16.29 12.36 0.08
CA THR A 47 16.79 12.35 1.46
C THR A 47 15.59 12.36 2.40
N PHE A 48 15.63 11.54 3.44
CA PHE A 48 14.59 11.52 4.47
C PHE A 48 14.71 12.79 5.33
N GLU A 49 13.98 13.85 4.94
CA GLU A 49 13.87 15.17 5.57
C GLU A 49 12.44 15.70 5.29
N PRO A 50 11.76 16.49 6.15
CA PRO A 50 11.44 16.41 7.59
C PRO A 50 10.22 15.50 7.89
N PRO A 51 9.96 15.12 9.17
CA PRO A 51 9.16 13.94 9.49
C PRO A 51 7.69 14.02 9.07
N SER A 52 6.95 15.12 9.27
CA SER A 52 5.50 15.13 8.95
C SER A 52 5.20 15.28 7.46
N GLU A 53 5.83 16.24 6.78
CA GLU A 53 5.56 16.53 5.36
C GLU A 53 5.99 15.37 4.45
N PHE A 54 6.99 14.60 4.88
CA PHE A 54 7.38 13.38 4.19
C PHE A 54 6.26 12.34 4.18
N PHE A 55 5.59 12.07 5.31
CA PHE A 55 4.54 11.04 5.34
C PHE A 55 3.29 11.47 4.56
N ASP A 56 2.98 12.77 4.50
CA ASP A 56 1.94 13.29 3.60
C ASP A 56 2.31 13.06 2.12
N THR A 57 3.60 13.24 1.79
CA THR A 57 4.13 12.96 0.45
C THR A 57 4.09 11.45 0.13
N LEU A 58 4.41 10.60 1.12
CA LEU A 58 4.34 9.14 0.99
C LEU A 58 2.91 8.68 0.72
N GLU A 59 1.95 9.17 1.49
CA GLU A 59 0.51 8.92 1.28
C GLU A 59 0.09 9.35 -0.13
N ALA A 60 0.39 10.59 -0.53
CA ALA A 60 0.02 11.10 -1.85
C ALA A 60 0.65 10.29 -2.99
N ALA A 61 1.91 9.87 -2.82
CA ALA A 61 2.61 9.03 -3.79
C ALA A 61 2.00 7.62 -3.88
N PHE A 62 1.55 7.06 -2.75
CA PHE A 62 0.88 5.77 -2.72
C PHE A 62 -0.51 5.82 -3.35
N ILE A 63 -1.33 6.83 -3.03
CA ILE A 63 -2.63 7.03 -3.67
C ILE A 63 -2.47 7.17 -5.19
N TRP A 64 -1.48 7.94 -5.65
CA TRP A 64 -1.16 8.05 -7.07
C TRP A 64 -0.78 6.69 -7.69
N ALA A 65 0.04 5.90 -6.98
CA ALA A 65 0.43 4.58 -7.44
C ALA A 65 -0.78 3.62 -7.50
N TYR A 66 -1.64 3.64 -6.49
CA TYR A 66 -2.85 2.82 -6.40
C TYR A 66 -3.82 3.12 -7.55
N VAL A 67 -4.26 4.38 -7.67
CA VAL A 67 -5.17 4.84 -8.74
C VAL A 67 -4.57 4.63 -10.14
N GLY A 68 -3.26 4.77 -10.28
CA GLY A 68 -2.57 4.54 -11.55
C GLY A 68 -2.40 3.06 -11.92
N THR A 69 -2.76 2.13 -11.04
CA THR A 69 -2.58 0.68 -11.26
C THR A 69 -3.90 -0.07 -11.34
N ILE A 70 -4.93 0.35 -10.62
CA ILE A 70 -6.25 -0.28 -10.65
C ILE A 70 -7.14 0.28 -11.78
N ASP A 71 -8.15 -0.49 -12.19
CA ASP A 71 -9.15 -0.09 -13.19
C ASP A 71 -10.42 0.55 -12.55
N GLU A 72 -10.28 1.12 -11.36
CA GLU A 72 -11.36 1.80 -10.62
C GLU A 72 -11.24 3.33 -10.69
N PRO A 73 -12.37 4.08 -10.57
CA PRO A 73 -12.38 5.53 -10.75
C PRO A 73 -11.71 6.32 -9.61
N GLY A 74 -11.24 5.66 -8.54
CA GLY A 74 -10.63 6.34 -7.38
C GLY A 74 -10.28 5.37 -6.26
N VAL A 75 -10.03 5.92 -5.07
CA VAL A 75 -9.74 5.14 -3.86
C VAL A 75 -11.05 4.83 -3.13
N PRO A 76 -11.39 3.56 -2.87
CA PRO A 76 -12.52 3.21 -2.02
C PRO A 76 -12.35 3.73 -0.59
N PRO A 77 -13.44 4.08 0.14
CA PRO A 77 -13.33 4.66 1.49
C PRO A 77 -12.57 3.80 2.52
N HIS A 78 -12.69 2.47 2.43
CA HIS A 78 -11.97 1.56 3.33
C HIS A 78 -10.47 1.51 3.02
N VAL A 79 -10.09 1.63 1.73
CA VAL A 79 -8.69 1.74 1.31
C VAL A 79 -8.10 3.09 1.74
N GLU A 80 -8.86 4.18 1.60
CA GLU A 80 -8.45 5.52 2.05
C GLU A 80 -8.18 5.53 3.56
N ALA A 81 -9.10 4.99 4.37
CA ALA A 81 -8.89 4.84 5.81
C ALA A 81 -7.65 3.98 6.15
N ALA A 82 -7.43 2.88 5.41
CA ALA A 82 -6.27 2.03 5.61
C ALA A 82 -4.95 2.76 5.31
N ILE A 83 -4.93 3.60 4.29
CA ILE A 83 -3.79 4.44 3.92
C ILE A 83 -3.50 5.48 5.01
N GLU A 84 -4.54 6.17 5.50
CA GLU A 84 -4.41 7.19 6.55
C GLU A 84 -3.84 6.61 7.86
N ASP A 85 -4.36 5.46 8.29
CA ASP A 85 -3.88 4.79 9.51
C ASP A 85 -2.47 4.21 9.34
N ALA A 86 -2.16 3.64 8.17
CA ALA A 86 -0.81 3.19 7.85
C ALA A 86 0.20 4.34 7.84
N ARG A 87 -0.19 5.52 7.36
CA ARG A 87 0.65 6.74 7.39
C ARG A 87 0.97 7.11 8.83
N GLU A 88 -0.04 7.20 9.68
CA GLU A 88 0.13 7.59 11.07
C GLU A 88 0.94 6.56 11.87
N PHE A 89 0.74 5.26 11.61
CA PHE A 89 1.56 4.20 12.21
C PHE A 89 3.03 4.33 11.77
N THR A 90 3.27 4.42 10.46
CA THR A 90 4.62 4.52 9.89
C THR A 90 5.35 5.77 10.39
N ARG A 91 4.63 6.88 10.55
CA ARG A 91 5.17 8.10 11.15
C ARG A 91 5.70 7.86 12.55
N ARG A 92 4.89 7.29 13.43
CA ARG A 92 5.30 7.01 14.82
C ARG A 92 6.49 6.05 14.91
N GLU A 93 6.59 5.12 13.97
CA GLU A 93 7.69 4.16 13.93
C GLU A 93 9.03 4.80 13.56
N PHE A 94 9.03 5.76 12.61
CA PHE A 94 10.26 6.28 12.01
C PHE A 94 10.53 7.77 12.27
N GLU A 95 9.65 8.50 12.98
CA GLU A 95 9.82 9.95 13.21
C GLU A 95 11.10 10.31 13.96
N ASP A 96 11.61 9.41 14.78
CA ASP A 96 12.82 9.59 15.60
C ASP A 96 14.07 8.89 15.02
N ASP A 97 13.97 8.24 13.84
CA ASP A 97 15.08 7.51 13.22
C ASP A 97 15.38 8.02 11.79
N PRO A 98 16.30 8.99 11.65
CA PRO A 98 16.64 9.57 10.35
C PRO A 98 17.56 8.71 9.48
N ASP A 99 18.13 7.63 10.03
CA ASP A 99 19.11 6.78 9.33
C ASP A 99 18.45 5.60 8.59
N VAL A 100 17.12 5.46 8.67
CA VAL A 100 16.37 4.39 8.00
C VAL A 100 16.35 4.53 6.49
N GLY A 101 16.43 3.41 5.78
CA GLY A 101 16.38 3.38 4.34
C GLY A 101 14.95 3.53 3.83
N LEU A 102 14.67 4.59 3.06
CA LEU A 102 13.35 4.82 2.46
C LEU A 102 12.84 3.60 1.69
N ARG A 103 13.70 3.02 0.84
CA ARG A 103 13.36 1.92 -0.06
C ARG A 103 13.30 0.57 0.64
N THR A 104 14.13 0.38 1.66
CA THR A 104 14.33 -0.92 2.33
C THR A 104 13.46 -1.08 3.56
N ASP A 105 13.09 0.01 4.21
CA ASP A 105 12.47 0.00 5.54
C ASP A 105 11.14 0.74 5.52
N VAL A 106 11.13 2.04 5.20
CA VAL A 106 9.94 2.89 5.35
C VAL A 106 8.81 2.50 4.40
N ILE A 107 9.05 2.48 3.08
CA ILE A 107 8.00 2.14 2.10
C ILE A 107 7.51 0.69 2.27
N PRO A 108 8.39 -0.32 2.47
CA PRO A 108 7.93 -1.68 2.74
C PRO A 108 7.10 -1.79 4.02
N THR A 109 7.46 -1.07 5.09
CA THR A 109 6.69 -1.08 6.35
C THR A 109 5.33 -0.41 6.16
N PHE A 110 5.31 0.77 5.53
CA PHE A 110 4.07 1.46 5.18
C PHE A 110 3.13 0.55 4.39
N TYR A 111 3.64 -0.11 3.34
CA TYR A 111 2.85 -1.03 2.54
C TYR A 111 2.27 -2.19 3.35
N GLN A 112 3.06 -2.79 4.24
CA GLN A 112 2.59 -3.86 5.13
C GLN A 112 1.45 -3.38 6.04
N GLN A 113 1.53 -2.15 6.55
CA GLN A 113 0.46 -1.56 7.36
C GLN A 113 -0.80 -1.30 6.54
N VAL A 114 -0.66 -0.74 5.33
CA VAL A 114 -1.81 -0.53 4.44
C VAL A 114 -2.52 -1.85 4.17
N ALA A 115 -1.78 -2.92 3.84
CA ALA A 115 -2.36 -4.24 3.61
C ALA A 115 -3.10 -4.76 4.86
N GLY A 116 -2.47 -4.65 6.03
CA GLY A 116 -3.08 -5.06 7.30
C GLY A 116 -4.38 -4.30 7.61
N PHE A 117 -4.39 -2.97 7.48
CA PHE A 117 -5.59 -2.16 7.71
C PHE A 117 -6.66 -2.38 6.65
N HIS A 118 -6.29 -2.51 5.37
CA HIS A 118 -7.22 -2.79 4.28
C HIS A 118 -8.03 -4.06 4.58
N CYS A 119 -7.34 -5.13 4.97
CA CYS A 119 -7.96 -6.38 5.35
C CYS A 119 -8.88 -6.25 6.57
N ALA A 120 -8.51 -5.43 7.55
CA ALA A 120 -9.34 -5.17 8.72
C ALA A 120 -10.59 -4.32 8.40
N TYR A 121 -10.56 -3.54 7.31
CA TYR A 121 -11.63 -2.59 6.93
C TYR A 121 -12.52 -3.08 5.79
N ARG A 122 -12.27 -4.29 5.27
CA ARG A 122 -13.02 -4.88 4.15
C ARG A 122 -14.46 -5.33 4.52
N ASP A 123 -14.80 -5.32 5.81
CA ASP A 123 -16.11 -5.72 6.37
C ASP A 123 -17.21 -4.64 6.27
#